data_AF-A0A2X2R9J1-F1
#
_entry.id   AF-A0A2X2R9J1-F1
#
_cell.length_a   1.000
_cell.length_b   1.000
_cell.length_c   1.000
_cell.angle_alpha   90.00
_cell.angle_beta   90.00
_cell.angle_gamma   90.00
#
_symmetry.space_group_name_H-M   'P 1'
#
loop_
_entity.id
_entity.type
_entity.pdbx_description
1 polymer ?
#
loop_
_entity_poly.entity_id
_entity_poly.type
_entity_poly.pdbx_seq_one_letter_code
_entity_poly.pdbx_strand_id
1 'polypeptide(L)'
;MYTQAFKEAVAYCKANNLFVGYGNPNGKVLVIGKEAAHIGKEETTENLEKKKEELFQSNVSQWEHILSTNEVPNYDGQRPSSHNPLYAYLNQYNSWDKSKKGGTSRTYLSYEKLYEQLFLQGEKLERINFQKEFFITEFSDYPTKESYKNKDIEALRKQSIEERKPLFAMPFFKEFPIVIVAANDYPSRYHINLEQTFDVVFQKEIKVGRDRYFLHFSKDNKRILIHTRQLSNSFSRELIPAIVKETKKFLK
;
A
#
# COMPACT_ATOMS: atom_id res chain seq x y z
N MET A 1 2.56 -17.42 -11.83
CA MET A 1 1.73 -16.87 -12.93
C MET A 1 0.83 -15.80 -12.33
N TYR A 2 0.65 -14.67 -13.02
CA TYR A 2 -0.22 -13.58 -12.55
C TYR A 2 -1.70 -13.93 -12.72
N THR A 3 -2.53 -13.59 -11.74
CA THR A 3 -3.99 -13.82 -11.80
C THR A 3 -4.63 -13.00 -12.91
N GLN A 4 -5.77 -13.48 -13.41
CA GLN A 4 -6.56 -12.75 -14.40
C GLN A 4 -7.06 -11.42 -13.83
N ALA A 5 -7.49 -11.42 -12.56
CA ALA A 5 -7.92 -10.22 -11.85
C ALA A 5 -6.83 -9.13 -11.82
N PHE A 6 -5.56 -9.52 -11.58
CA PHE A 6 -4.47 -8.54 -11.60
C PHE A 6 -4.21 -7.96 -12.99
N LYS A 7 -4.25 -8.79 -14.05
CA LYS A 7 -4.11 -8.32 -15.43
C LYS A 7 -5.20 -7.31 -15.79
N GLU A 8 -6.43 -7.56 -15.37
CA GLU A 8 -7.56 -6.65 -15.56
C GLU A 8 -7.37 -5.35 -14.77
N ALA A 9 -6.86 -5.41 -13.54
CA ALA A 9 -6.55 -4.21 -12.76
C ALA A 9 -5.47 -3.35 -13.44
N VAL A 10 -4.43 -3.94 -14.02
CA VAL A 10 -3.41 -3.21 -14.80
C VAL A 10 -4.01 -2.58 -16.06
N ALA A 11 -4.84 -3.33 -16.80
CA ALA A 11 -5.53 -2.79 -17.98
C ALA A 11 -6.48 -1.64 -17.63
N TYR A 12 -7.21 -1.75 -16.52
CA TYR A 12 -8.06 -0.68 -16.00
C TYR A 12 -7.25 0.56 -15.64
N CYS A 13 -6.12 0.39 -14.94
CA CYS A 13 -5.23 1.49 -14.60
C CYS A 13 -4.70 2.21 -15.84
N LYS A 14 -4.30 1.46 -16.88
CA LYS A 14 -3.87 2.02 -18.16
C LYS A 14 -4.98 2.83 -18.84
N ALA A 15 -6.19 2.30 -18.89
CA ALA A 15 -7.33 2.96 -19.54
C ALA A 15 -7.78 4.24 -18.82
N ASN A 16 -7.48 4.36 -17.53
CA ASN A 16 -7.94 5.47 -16.67
C ASN A 16 -6.79 6.35 -16.14
N ASN A 17 -5.56 6.18 -16.64
CA ASN A 17 -4.40 6.96 -16.21
C ASN A 17 -4.14 6.90 -14.68
N LEU A 18 -4.25 5.69 -14.10
CA LEU A 18 -4.11 5.46 -12.67
C LEU A 18 -2.84 4.70 -12.33
N PHE A 19 -2.29 4.97 -11.16
CA PHE A 19 -1.18 4.20 -10.61
C PHE A 19 -1.64 2.83 -10.09
N VAL A 20 -0.94 1.76 -10.43
CA VAL A 20 -1.33 0.39 -10.03
C VAL A 20 -0.92 0.11 -8.58
N GLY A 21 0.38 0.21 -8.29
CA GLY A 21 0.96 -0.23 -7.02
C GLY A 21 2.35 -0.85 -7.17
N TYR A 22 2.86 -1.36 -6.04
CA TYR A 22 4.15 -2.00 -5.91
C TYR A 22 4.06 -3.28 -5.06
N GLY A 23 4.97 -4.23 -5.27
CA GLY A 23 5.06 -5.48 -4.49
C GLY A 23 4.49 -6.68 -5.22
N ASN A 24 4.27 -7.77 -4.47
CA ASN A 24 3.80 -9.04 -5.02
C ASN A 24 2.27 -9.04 -5.21
N PRO A 25 1.74 -9.06 -6.44
CA PRO A 25 0.29 -9.14 -6.66
C PRO A 25 -0.31 -10.49 -6.23
N ASN A 26 0.51 -11.52 -6.05
CA ASN A 26 0.09 -12.81 -5.46
C ASN A 26 0.38 -12.90 -3.95
N GLY A 27 0.76 -11.77 -3.33
CA GLY A 27 1.05 -11.69 -1.90
C GLY A 27 -0.19 -11.94 -1.04
N LYS A 28 0.02 -12.04 0.27
CA LYS A 28 -1.04 -12.29 1.26
C LYS A 28 -1.60 -11.00 1.86
N VAL A 29 -0.87 -9.89 1.76
CA VAL A 29 -1.23 -8.63 2.40
C VAL A 29 -1.34 -7.52 1.36
N LEU A 30 -2.50 -6.87 1.30
CA LEU A 30 -2.66 -5.59 0.60
C LEU A 30 -2.56 -4.46 1.62
N VAL A 31 -1.73 -3.45 1.36
CA VAL A 31 -1.71 -2.21 2.14
C VAL A 31 -2.13 -1.03 1.28
N ILE A 32 -3.09 -0.25 1.76
CA ILE A 32 -3.57 0.97 1.10
C ILE A 32 -3.24 2.16 2.01
N GLY A 33 -2.32 3.00 1.56
CA GLY A 33 -1.96 4.24 2.23
C GLY A 33 -2.78 5.45 1.74
N LYS A 34 -2.29 6.65 2.06
CA LYS A 34 -2.94 7.91 1.67
C LYS A 34 -2.49 8.39 0.29
N GLU A 35 -1.19 8.62 0.12
CA GLU A 35 -0.59 9.42 -0.95
C GLU A 35 0.76 8.83 -1.35
N ALA A 36 1.08 8.91 -2.65
CA ALA A 36 2.39 8.53 -3.17
C ALA A 36 3.54 9.36 -2.55
N ALA A 37 4.76 8.83 -2.60
CA ALA A 37 5.93 9.47 -2.01
C ALA A 37 6.15 10.91 -2.54
N HIS A 38 6.25 11.85 -1.61
CA HIS A 38 6.35 13.29 -1.84
C HIS A 38 7.53 13.74 -2.72
N ILE A 39 7.31 14.80 -3.52
CA ILE A 39 8.34 15.49 -4.30
C ILE A 39 8.88 16.69 -3.50
N GLY A 40 10.19 16.76 -3.28
CA GLY A 40 10.81 17.86 -2.53
C GLY A 40 10.96 19.21 -3.25
N LYS A 41 10.36 19.42 -4.43
CA LYS A 41 10.46 20.69 -5.22
C LYS A 41 9.15 21.46 -5.17
N GLU A 42 9.18 22.76 -5.49
CA GLU A 42 8.03 23.68 -5.46
C GLU A 42 6.74 23.05 -5.99
N GLU A 43 5.77 22.86 -5.09
CA GLU A 43 4.52 22.16 -5.34
C GLU A 43 3.48 23.11 -5.90
N THR A 44 3.60 23.38 -7.20
CA THR A 44 2.49 23.89 -7.99
C THR A 44 1.55 22.73 -8.37
N THR A 45 0.28 23.03 -8.61
CA THR A 45 -0.69 22.06 -9.12
C THR A 45 -0.21 21.41 -10.42
N GLU A 46 0.37 22.21 -11.33
CA GLU A 46 0.97 21.75 -12.58
C GLU A 46 2.10 20.72 -12.35
N ASN A 47 3.02 20.98 -11.41
CA ASN A 47 4.09 20.04 -11.08
C ASN A 47 3.55 18.73 -10.49
N LEU A 48 2.49 18.81 -9.69
CA LEU A 48 1.83 17.65 -9.10
C LEU A 48 1.13 16.79 -10.17
N GLU A 49 0.43 17.42 -11.11
CA GLU A 49 -0.20 16.75 -12.26
C GLU A 49 0.82 16.07 -13.16
N LYS A 50 1.89 16.79 -13.53
CA LYS A 50 2.98 16.22 -14.31
C LYS A 50 3.61 15.02 -13.60
N LYS A 51 3.80 15.09 -12.28
CA LYS A 51 4.37 13.95 -11.55
C LYS A 51 3.40 12.78 -11.44
N LYS A 52 2.11 13.03 -11.23
CA LYS A 52 1.08 11.98 -11.28
C LYS A 52 1.17 11.24 -12.61
N GLU A 53 1.22 11.99 -13.72
CA GLU A 53 1.36 11.45 -15.08
C GLU A 53 2.62 10.59 -15.22
N GLU A 54 3.79 11.14 -14.91
CA GLU A 54 5.06 10.40 -14.97
C GLU A 54 5.04 9.11 -14.13
N LEU A 55 4.46 9.18 -12.93
CA LEU A 55 4.42 8.07 -11.99
C LEU A 55 3.57 6.92 -12.52
N PHE A 56 2.35 7.19 -12.98
CA PHE A 56 1.50 6.11 -13.48
C PHE A 56 2.01 5.58 -14.81
N GLN A 57 2.47 6.43 -15.74
CA GLN A 57 2.98 5.99 -17.05
C GLN A 57 4.15 5.02 -16.88
N SER A 58 5.09 5.36 -15.99
CA SER A 58 6.21 4.49 -15.64
C SER A 58 5.73 3.19 -14.97
N ASN A 59 4.81 3.27 -14.01
CA ASN A 59 4.32 2.10 -13.28
C ASN A 59 3.54 1.13 -14.16
N VAL A 60 2.63 1.62 -14.99
CA VAL A 60 1.83 0.81 -15.94
C VAL A 60 2.75 0.15 -16.97
N SER A 61 3.66 0.91 -17.59
CA SER A 61 4.58 0.36 -18.60
C SER A 61 5.44 -0.77 -18.04
N GLN A 62 5.91 -0.64 -16.79
CA GLN A 62 6.67 -1.69 -16.12
C GLN A 62 5.80 -2.92 -15.84
N TRP A 63 4.56 -2.74 -15.38
CA TRP A 63 3.63 -3.85 -15.18
C TRP A 63 3.27 -4.57 -16.50
N GLU A 64 3.05 -3.84 -17.60
CA GLU A 64 2.82 -4.46 -18.91
C GLU A 64 4.02 -5.29 -19.38
N HIS A 65 5.25 -4.80 -19.14
CA HIS A 65 6.45 -5.56 -19.43
C HIS A 65 6.54 -6.85 -18.57
N ILE A 66 6.29 -6.75 -17.27
CA ILE A 66 6.27 -7.90 -16.36
C ILE A 66 5.22 -8.93 -16.78
N LEU A 67 4.02 -8.48 -17.15
CA LEU A 67 2.93 -9.37 -17.58
C LEU A 67 3.25 -10.04 -18.91
N SER A 68 3.91 -9.36 -19.85
CA SER A 68 4.27 -9.93 -21.16
C SER A 68 5.43 -10.92 -21.08
N THR A 69 6.37 -10.71 -20.17
CA THR A 69 7.51 -11.62 -19.92
C THR A 69 7.20 -12.69 -18.88
N ASN A 70 6.09 -12.53 -18.14
CA ASN A 70 5.75 -13.33 -16.97
C ASN A 70 6.92 -13.39 -15.97
N GLU A 71 7.61 -12.25 -15.78
CA GLU A 71 8.74 -12.11 -14.85
C GLU A 71 8.32 -12.56 -13.46
N VAL A 72 9.17 -13.34 -12.78
CA VAL A 72 8.98 -13.75 -11.40
C VAL A 72 10.08 -13.10 -10.54
N PRO A 73 9.72 -12.38 -9.47
CA PRO A 73 10.68 -11.69 -8.64
C PRO A 73 11.56 -12.69 -7.84
N ASN A 74 12.87 -12.43 -7.78
CA ASN A 74 13.78 -13.11 -6.88
C ASN A 74 13.95 -12.28 -5.59
N TYR A 75 13.02 -12.43 -4.66
CA TYR A 75 13.02 -11.71 -3.38
C TYR A 75 14.19 -12.06 -2.45
N ASP A 76 14.86 -13.19 -2.68
CA ASP A 76 16.00 -13.63 -1.86
C ASP A 76 17.34 -13.32 -2.56
N GLY A 77 17.29 -12.69 -3.74
CA GLY A 77 18.44 -12.35 -4.57
C GLY A 77 18.93 -10.90 -4.43
N GLN A 78 19.97 -10.56 -5.18
CA GLN A 78 20.43 -9.18 -5.30
C GLN A 78 19.39 -8.33 -6.04
N ARG A 79 19.27 -7.06 -5.64
CA ARG A 79 18.34 -6.12 -6.28
C ARG A 79 18.82 -5.87 -7.72
N PRO A 80 17.97 -6.07 -8.74
CA PRO A 80 18.27 -5.65 -10.10
C PRO A 80 18.55 -4.15 -10.17
N SER A 81 19.39 -3.73 -11.11
CA SER A 81 19.80 -2.34 -11.28
C SER A 81 18.67 -1.43 -11.80
N SER A 82 17.62 -2.01 -12.38
CA SER A 82 16.46 -1.31 -12.91
C SER A 82 15.34 -1.14 -11.86
N HIS A 83 14.56 -0.06 -12.02
CA HIS A 83 13.35 0.14 -11.23
C HIS A 83 12.29 -0.87 -11.68
N ASN A 84 11.79 -1.69 -10.75
CA ASN A 84 10.78 -2.71 -11.02
C ASN A 84 9.72 -2.67 -9.91
N PRO A 85 8.42 -2.61 -10.24
CA PRO A 85 7.39 -2.45 -9.26
C PRO A 85 7.20 -3.66 -8.35
N LEU A 86 7.56 -4.88 -8.77
CA LEU A 86 7.49 -6.10 -7.94
C LEU A 86 8.35 -6.03 -6.67
N TYR A 87 9.46 -5.29 -6.74
CA TYR A 87 10.49 -5.23 -5.70
C TYR A 87 11.14 -3.84 -5.61
N ALA A 88 10.32 -2.79 -5.77
CA ALA A 88 10.74 -1.39 -5.80
C ALA A 88 11.69 -0.96 -4.66
N TYR A 89 11.57 -1.60 -3.49
CA TYR A 89 12.31 -1.29 -2.27
C TYR A 89 13.18 -2.44 -1.76
N LEU A 90 13.27 -3.53 -2.52
CA LEU A 90 14.04 -4.71 -2.14
C LEU A 90 15.49 -4.35 -1.81
N ASN A 91 16.02 -5.02 -0.79
CA ASN A 91 17.39 -4.89 -0.31
C ASN A 91 17.77 -3.50 0.24
N GLN A 92 16.84 -2.59 0.51
CA GLN A 92 17.16 -1.43 1.35
C GLN A 92 17.44 -1.89 2.79
N TYR A 93 18.32 -1.19 3.50
CA TYR A 93 18.61 -1.53 4.90
C TYR A 93 17.35 -1.35 5.75
N ASN A 94 17.11 -2.30 6.66
CA ASN A 94 16.07 -2.24 7.70
C ASN A 94 16.51 -1.28 8.82
N SER A 95 16.77 -0.04 8.42
CA SER A 95 17.19 1.06 9.27
C SER A 95 16.77 2.40 8.66
N TRP A 96 16.42 3.35 9.53
CA TRP A 96 16.20 4.76 9.17
C TRP A 96 17.49 5.59 9.19
N ASP A 97 18.62 4.95 9.50
CA ASP A 97 19.92 5.59 9.61
C ASP A 97 20.36 6.18 8.26
N LYS A 98 20.30 7.51 8.16
CA LYS A 98 20.70 8.28 6.97
C LYS A 98 22.20 8.28 6.74
N SER A 99 23.01 7.93 7.74
CA SER A 99 24.47 7.83 7.59
C SER A 99 24.88 6.56 6.83
N LYS A 100 24.04 5.51 6.88
CA LYS A 100 24.19 4.34 6.01
C LYS A 100 23.61 4.67 4.65
N LYS A 101 24.45 4.71 3.61
CA LYS A 101 23.99 4.72 2.22
C LYS A 101 23.04 3.52 2.03
N GLY A 102 21.74 3.78 1.83
CA GLY A 102 20.74 2.74 1.55
C GLY A 102 19.73 2.43 2.67
N GLY A 103 19.58 3.26 3.71
CA GLY A 103 18.44 3.19 4.63
C GLY A 103 17.08 3.41 3.94
N THR A 104 15.98 3.11 4.63
CA THR A 104 14.61 3.18 4.08
C THR A 104 13.67 4.12 4.86
N SER A 105 12.44 4.30 4.38
CA SER A 105 11.42 5.16 4.99
C SER A 105 10.85 4.54 6.27
N ARG A 106 10.36 5.38 7.20
CA ARG A 106 9.69 4.89 8.41
C ARG A 106 8.43 4.06 8.10
N THR A 107 7.74 4.40 7.03
CA THR A 107 6.60 3.62 6.52
C THR A 107 7.03 2.20 6.17
N TYR A 108 8.12 2.06 5.40
CA TYR A 108 8.60 0.76 4.95
C TYR A 108 9.22 -0.06 6.08
N LEU A 109 9.84 0.58 7.07
CA LEU A 109 10.23 -0.11 8.32
C LEU A 109 9.02 -0.67 9.09
N SER A 110 7.88 0.01 9.03
CA SER A 110 6.67 -0.45 9.69
C SER A 110 6.01 -1.60 8.93
N TYR A 111 6.05 -1.58 7.59
CA TYR A 111 5.61 -2.71 6.76
C TYR A 111 6.54 -3.91 6.91
N GLU A 112 7.86 -3.68 6.99
CA GLU A 112 8.84 -4.72 7.32
C GLU A 112 8.54 -5.34 8.68
N LYS A 113 8.32 -4.53 9.71
CA LYS A 113 7.98 -5.05 11.04
C LYS A 113 6.67 -5.86 11.06
N LEU A 114 5.68 -5.50 10.23
CA LEU A 114 4.48 -6.31 10.01
C LEU A 114 4.83 -7.65 9.36
N TYR A 115 5.63 -7.62 8.30
CA TYR A 115 6.10 -8.81 7.60
C TYR A 115 6.89 -9.75 8.52
N GLU A 116 7.89 -9.25 9.24
CA GLU A 116 8.70 -10.00 10.20
C GLU A 116 7.83 -10.71 11.25
N GLN A 117 6.84 -10.03 11.81
CA GLN A 117 5.95 -10.63 12.83
C GLN A 117 4.92 -11.61 12.25
N LEU A 118 4.43 -11.38 11.04
CA LEU A 118 3.46 -12.25 10.39
C LEU A 118 4.09 -13.55 9.87
N PHE A 119 5.24 -13.42 9.20
CA PHE A 119 5.82 -14.49 8.38
C PHE A 119 7.12 -15.06 8.96
N LEU A 120 7.86 -14.29 9.77
CA LEU A 120 9.18 -14.67 10.31
C LEU A 120 9.21 -14.81 11.83
N GLN A 121 8.06 -14.94 12.47
CA GLN A 121 7.96 -15.10 13.93
C GLN A 121 8.61 -13.95 14.73
N GLY A 122 8.76 -12.78 14.11
CA GLY A 122 9.41 -11.61 14.70
C GLY A 122 10.92 -11.54 14.52
N GLU A 123 11.52 -12.47 13.75
CA GLU A 123 12.93 -12.37 13.36
C GLU A 123 13.16 -11.10 12.55
N LYS A 124 14.11 -10.27 13.01
CA LYS A 124 14.43 -9.02 12.35
C LYS A 124 15.43 -9.23 11.23
N LEU A 125 15.09 -8.82 10.02
CA LEU A 125 16.01 -8.88 8.87
C LEU A 125 16.94 -7.68 8.83
N GLU A 126 18.15 -7.85 8.29
CA GLU A 126 19.08 -6.73 8.06
C GLU A 126 18.58 -5.80 6.94
N ARG A 127 17.90 -6.37 5.94
CA ARG A 127 17.35 -5.68 4.78
C ARG A 127 15.85 -5.94 4.69
N ILE A 128 15.11 -4.95 4.21
CA ILE A 128 13.66 -5.08 4.06
C ILE A 128 13.33 -6.03 2.91
N ASN A 129 12.32 -6.87 3.12
CA ASN A 129 11.82 -7.83 2.15
C ASN A 129 10.28 -7.99 2.17
N PHE A 130 9.55 -7.11 2.84
CA PHE A 130 8.09 -7.22 2.99
C PHE A 130 7.34 -7.38 1.66
N GLN A 131 7.84 -6.80 0.56
CA GLN A 131 7.21 -6.92 -0.76
C GLN A 131 7.07 -8.36 -1.27
N LYS A 132 7.77 -9.33 -0.66
CA LYS A 132 7.59 -10.76 -0.89
C LYS A 132 6.15 -11.22 -0.66
N GLU A 133 5.52 -10.71 0.39
CA GLU A 133 4.16 -11.09 0.80
C GLU A 133 3.16 -9.94 0.69
N PHE A 134 3.61 -8.76 0.28
CA PHE A 134 2.82 -7.53 0.30
C PHE A 134 2.67 -6.94 -1.09
N PHE A 135 1.46 -6.49 -1.39
CA PHE A 135 1.18 -5.50 -2.41
C PHE A 135 0.79 -4.18 -1.74
N ILE A 136 1.30 -3.06 -2.22
CA ILE A 136 1.02 -1.73 -1.66
C ILE A 136 0.53 -0.78 -2.74
N THR A 137 -0.40 0.08 -2.38
CA THR A 137 -0.89 1.16 -3.24
C THR A 137 -1.45 2.30 -2.37
N GLU A 138 -1.93 3.37 -2.99
CA GLU A 138 -2.33 4.60 -2.28
C GLU A 138 -3.75 5.01 -2.70
N PHE A 139 -4.51 5.64 -1.80
CA PHE A 139 -5.82 6.19 -2.14
C PHE A 139 -5.74 7.35 -3.14
N SER A 140 -4.67 8.14 -3.11
CA SER A 140 -4.42 9.27 -4.01
C SER A 140 -3.11 9.07 -4.78
N ASP A 141 -3.15 9.31 -6.09
CA ASP A 141 -1.97 9.24 -6.97
C ASP A 141 -1.10 10.48 -6.89
N TYR A 142 -1.65 11.57 -6.36
CA TYR A 142 -0.89 12.80 -6.17
C TYR A 142 0.12 12.67 -5.02
N PRO A 143 1.42 12.94 -5.29
CA PRO A 143 2.50 12.85 -4.30
C PRO A 143 2.54 14.10 -3.40
N THR A 144 1.47 14.28 -2.63
CA THR A 144 1.27 15.47 -1.78
C THR A 144 1.68 15.18 -0.33
N LYS A 145 1.73 16.21 0.52
CA LYS A 145 1.70 16.02 1.98
C LYS A 145 0.32 16.39 2.52
N GLU A 146 -0.10 15.63 3.52
CA GLU A 146 -1.26 15.95 4.35
C GLU A 146 -1.17 17.34 5.02
N SER A 147 0.03 17.84 5.31
CA SER A 147 0.22 19.17 5.91
C SER A 147 -0.15 20.33 4.98
N TYR A 148 -0.29 20.10 3.68
CA TYR A 148 -0.68 21.16 2.74
C TYR A 148 -2.16 21.44 2.85
N LYS A 149 -2.47 22.53 3.55
CA LYS A 149 -3.81 23.11 3.65
C LYS A 149 -4.06 24.09 2.50
N ASN A 150 -3.72 23.69 1.28
CA ASN A 150 -4.04 24.45 0.06
C ASN A 150 -5.33 23.86 -0.56
N LYS A 151 -6.30 24.72 -0.89
CA LYS A 151 -7.60 24.32 -1.44
C LYS A 151 -7.48 23.62 -2.81
N ASP A 152 -6.55 24.05 -3.65
CA ASP A 152 -6.36 23.50 -4.98
C ASP A 152 -5.71 22.11 -4.90
N ILE A 153 -4.72 21.94 -4.03
CA ILE A 153 -4.11 20.63 -3.74
C ILE A 153 -5.16 19.67 -3.14
N GLU A 154 -6.03 20.17 -2.26
CA GLU A 154 -7.13 19.37 -1.71
C GLU A 154 -8.15 18.98 -2.80
N ALA A 155 -8.42 19.85 -3.77
CA ALA A 155 -9.30 19.55 -4.88
C ALA A 155 -8.71 18.42 -5.77
N LEU A 156 -7.42 18.51 -6.11
CA LEU A 156 -6.70 17.46 -6.86
C LEU A 156 -6.72 16.12 -6.11
N ARG A 157 -6.47 16.14 -4.81
CA ARG A 157 -6.53 14.95 -3.95
C ARG A 157 -7.92 14.32 -3.95
N LYS A 158 -8.97 15.12 -3.76
CA LYS A 158 -10.36 14.64 -3.80
C LYS A 158 -10.67 14.01 -5.14
N GLN A 159 -10.31 14.69 -6.24
CA GLN A 159 -10.49 14.18 -7.59
C GLN A 159 -9.80 12.82 -7.77
N SER A 160 -8.52 12.71 -7.41
CA SER A 160 -7.79 11.44 -7.54
C SER A 160 -8.39 10.31 -6.71
N ILE A 161 -8.89 10.60 -5.51
CA ILE A 161 -9.54 9.59 -4.68
C ILE A 161 -10.85 9.12 -5.32
N GLU A 162 -11.68 10.04 -5.85
CA GLU A 162 -12.90 9.67 -6.56
C GLU A 162 -12.60 8.83 -7.81
N GLU A 163 -11.58 9.20 -8.60
CA GLU A 163 -11.12 8.44 -9.78
C GLU A 163 -10.68 7.01 -9.41
N ARG A 164 -10.10 6.83 -8.22
CA ARG A 164 -9.56 5.53 -7.76
C ARG A 164 -10.57 4.67 -7.00
N LYS A 165 -11.72 5.21 -6.55
CA LYS A 165 -12.75 4.40 -5.86
C LYS A 165 -13.17 3.15 -6.66
N PRO A 166 -13.45 3.23 -7.96
CA PRO A 166 -13.82 2.04 -8.74
C PRO A 166 -12.67 1.03 -8.89
N LEU A 167 -11.42 1.50 -8.92
CA LEU A 167 -10.24 0.62 -8.95
C LEU A 167 -10.23 -0.32 -7.74
N PHE A 168 -10.44 0.21 -6.53
CA PHE A 168 -10.47 -0.60 -5.31
C PHE A 168 -11.64 -1.56 -5.22
N ALA A 169 -12.71 -1.34 -6.00
CA ALA A 169 -13.84 -2.26 -6.07
C ALA A 169 -13.60 -3.44 -7.03
N MET A 170 -12.49 -3.43 -7.80
CA MET A 170 -12.14 -4.52 -8.71
C MET A 170 -11.76 -5.80 -7.95
N PRO A 171 -11.96 -7.00 -8.55
CA PRO A 171 -11.68 -8.29 -7.91
C PRO A 171 -10.28 -8.40 -7.32
N PHE A 172 -9.25 -7.91 -8.01
CA PHE A 172 -7.85 -7.99 -7.56
C PHE A 172 -7.65 -7.47 -6.12
N PHE A 173 -8.20 -6.30 -5.80
CA PHE A 173 -8.03 -5.69 -4.48
C PHE A 173 -8.86 -6.36 -3.37
N LYS A 174 -9.75 -7.28 -3.76
CA LYS A 174 -10.62 -8.04 -2.85
C LYS A 174 -10.10 -9.45 -2.58
N GLU A 175 -9.17 -9.97 -3.40
CA GLU A 175 -8.67 -11.34 -3.31
C GLU A 175 -7.69 -11.57 -2.14
N PHE A 176 -7.07 -10.50 -1.63
CA PHE A 176 -6.11 -10.59 -0.53
C PHE A 176 -6.79 -11.08 0.77
N PRO A 177 -6.23 -12.08 1.47
CA PRO A 177 -6.77 -12.53 2.75
C PRO A 177 -6.64 -11.45 3.84
N ILE A 178 -5.65 -10.56 3.74
CA ILE A 178 -5.44 -9.45 4.65
C ILE A 178 -5.39 -8.14 3.86
N VAL A 179 -6.28 -7.21 4.18
CA VAL A 179 -6.24 -5.82 3.69
C VAL A 179 -5.98 -4.88 4.87
N ILE A 180 -4.97 -4.02 4.76
CA ILE A 180 -4.66 -3.00 5.77
C ILE A 180 -4.83 -1.63 5.12
N VAL A 181 -5.89 -0.93 5.52
CA VAL A 181 -6.13 0.47 5.14
C VAL A 181 -5.44 1.35 6.17
N ALA A 182 -4.18 1.73 5.90
CA ALA A 182 -3.32 2.55 6.75
C ALA A 182 -3.49 4.05 6.44
N ALA A 183 -4.75 4.52 6.43
CA ALA A 183 -5.11 5.82 5.85
C ALA A 183 -5.81 6.77 6.84
N ASN A 184 -5.79 6.48 8.14
CA ASN A 184 -6.36 7.35 9.18
C ASN A 184 -7.81 7.78 8.86
N ASP A 185 -8.05 9.08 8.71
CA ASP A 185 -9.34 9.71 8.47
C ASP A 185 -9.79 9.68 7.01
N TYR A 186 -8.98 9.18 6.06
CA TYR A 186 -9.34 9.22 4.64
C TYR A 186 -10.69 8.55 4.32
N PRO A 187 -11.02 7.35 4.83
CA PRO A 187 -12.29 6.74 4.53
C PRO A 187 -13.49 7.58 4.96
N SER A 188 -13.44 8.20 6.15
CA SER A 188 -14.52 9.08 6.60
C SER A 188 -14.51 10.44 5.89
N ARG A 189 -13.33 11.03 5.69
CA ARG A 189 -13.14 12.36 5.08
C ARG A 189 -13.54 12.41 3.61
N TYR A 190 -13.31 11.33 2.86
CA TYR A 190 -13.60 11.24 1.42
C TYR A 190 -14.74 10.26 1.10
N HIS A 191 -15.52 9.89 2.12
CA HIS A 191 -16.71 9.05 1.95
C HIS A 191 -16.41 7.74 1.18
N ILE A 192 -15.33 7.06 1.56
CA ILE A 192 -14.97 5.75 1.02
C ILE A 192 -15.66 4.70 1.89
N ASN A 193 -16.69 4.06 1.34
CA ASN A 193 -17.40 2.99 2.03
C ASN A 193 -16.60 1.68 1.97
N LEU A 194 -15.75 1.44 2.97
CA LEU A 194 -14.88 0.26 3.01
C LEU A 194 -15.65 -1.07 2.97
N GLU A 195 -16.81 -1.14 3.61
CA GLU A 195 -17.65 -2.35 3.63
C GLU A 195 -18.11 -2.72 2.21
N GLN A 196 -18.62 -1.73 1.47
CA GLN A 196 -19.04 -1.90 0.08
C GLN A 196 -17.86 -2.11 -0.87
N THR A 197 -16.77 -1.36 -0.70
CA THR A 197 -15.61 -1.43 -1.59
C THR A 197 -14.92 -2.79 -1.50
N PHE A 198 -14.82 -3.40 -0.31
CA PHE A 198 -14.05 -4.64 -0.10
C PHE A 198 -14.91 -5.88 0.18
N ASP A 199 -16.24 -5.75 0.13
CA ASP A 199 -17.19 -6.81 0.48
C ASP A 199 -16.93 -7.39 1.88
N VAL A 200 -16.78 -6.49 2.86
CA VAL A 200 -16.54 -6.79 4.28
C VAL A 200 -17.60 -6.15 5.15
N VAL A 201 -17.72 -6.60 6.40
CA VAL A 201 -18.67 -6.09 7.39
C VAL A 201 -17.91 -5.62 8.62
N PHE A 202 -18.17 -4.39 9.06
CA PHE A 202 -17.60 -3.84 10.29
C PHE A 202 -17.97 -4.70 11.50
N GLN A 203 -16.98 -4.92 12.37
CA GLN A 203 -17.13 -5.76 13.55
C GLN A 203 -17.03 -4.93 14.83
N LYS A 204 -15.89 -4.25 15.00
CA LYS A 204 -15.61 -3.45 16.21
C LYS A 204 -14.40 -2.54 16.04
N GLU A 205 -14.38 -1.48 16.84
CA GLU A 205 -13.19 -0.67 17.12
C GLU A 205 -12.37 -1.33 18.24
N ILE A 206 -11.05 -1.41 18.06
CA ILE A 206 -10.10 -1.88 19.07
C ILE A 206 -9.18 -0.72 19.43
N LYS A 207 -9.10 -0.40 20.73
CA LYS A 207 -8.14 0.57 21.27
C LYS A 207 -6.86 -0.14 21.70
N VAL A 208 -5.71 0.43 21.34
CA VAL A 208 -4.38 -0.11 21.61
C VAL A 208 -3.43 1.03 21.99
N GLY A 209 -3.12 1.14 23.28
CA GLY A 209 -2.38 2.28 23.81
C GLY A 209 -3.13 3.59 23.49
N ARG A 210 -2.44 4.52 22.83
CA ARG A 210 -3.03 5.79 22.36
C ARG A 210 -3.69 5.72 20.97
N ASP A 211 -3.63 4.55 20.32
CA ASP A 211 -4.13 4.33 18.98
C ASP A 211 -5.36 3.44 18.96
N ARG A 212 -5.91 3.26 17.77
CA ARG A 212 -7.05 2.39 17.50
C ARG A 212 -7.03 1.88 16.07
N TYR A 213 -7.72 0.77 15.85
CA TYR A 213 -8.04 0.25 14.53
C TYR A 213 -9.45 -0.33 14.50
N PHE A 214 -10.03 -0.42 13.30
CA PHE A 214 -11.37 -0.92 13.05
C PHE A 214 -11.28 -2.25 12.31
N LEU A 215 -11.93 -3.26 12.87
CA LEU A 215 -11.96 -4.62 12.33
C LEU A 215 -13.16 -4.81 11.42
N HIS A 216 -12.91 -5.41 10.26
CA HIS A 216 -13.94 -5.86 9.33
C HIS A 216 -13.62 -7.27 8.85
N PHE A 217 -14.64 -8.08 8.61
CA PHE A 217 -14.49 -9.43 8.05
C PHE A 217 -15.33 -9.60 6.79
N SER A 218 -14.86 -10.42 5.85
CA SER A 218 -15.73 -10.91 4.78
C SER A 218 -16.85 -11.78 5.37
N LYS A 219 -17.99 -11.89 4.68
CA LYS A 219 -19.15 -12.69 5.14
C LYS A 219 -18.79 -14.15 5.41
N ASP A 220 -17.85 -14.72 4.66
CA ASP A 220 -17.36 -16.09 4.82
C ASP A 220 -16.20 -16.23 5.83
N ASN A 221 -15.82 -15.13 6.51
CA ASN A 221 -14.71 -15.05 7.46
C ASN A 221 -13.36 -15.55 6.90
N LYS A 222 -13.15 -15.47 5.58
CA LYS A 222 -11.87 -15.81 4.94
C LYS A 222 -10.95 -14.62 4.73
N ARG A 223 -11.47 -13.40 4.84
CA ARG A 223 -10.70 -12.17 4.66
C ARG A 223 -10.92 -11.22 5.83
N ILE A 224 -9.87 -10.48 6.17
CA ILE A 224 -9.88 -9.43 7.20
C ILE A 224 -9.47 -8.11 6.58
N LEU A 225 -10.18 -7.03 6.94
CA LEU A 225 -9.75 -5.67 6.69
C LEU A 225 -9.52 -4.94 8.02
N ILE A 226 -8.31 -4.38 8.15
CA ILE A 226 -7.89 -3.53 9.25
C ILE A 226 -7.85 -2.09 8.75
N HIS A 227 -8.71 -1.22 9.27
CA HIS A 227 -8.60 0.21 9.04
C HIS A 227 -7.93 0.87 10.24
N THR A 228 -6.82 1.57 10.00
CA THR A 228 -5.99 2.16 11.05
C THR A 228 -5.37 3.48 10.60
N ARG A 229 -4.70 4.16 11.53
CA ARG A 229 -3.87 5.33 11.22
C ARG A 229 -2.74 4.98 10.25
N GLN A 230 -2.13 6.01 9.65
CA GLN A 230 -0.89 5.81 8.89
C GLN A 230 0.21 5.19 9.75
N LEU A 231 0.97 4.28 9.15
CA LEU A 231 2.12 3.61 9.77
C LEU A 231 3.46 4.30 9.43
N SER A 232 3.43 5.58 9.05
CA SER A 232 4.59 6.40 8.68
C SER A 232 5.18 7.20 9.86
N ASN A 233 4.34 7.56 10.82
CA ASN A 233 4.61 8.51 11.90
C ASN A 233 4.59 7.85 13.29
N SER A 234 4.72 8.65 14.34
CA SER A 234 4.69 8.15 15.72
C SER A 234 3.34 7.50 16.06
N PHE A 235 3.33 6.18 16.23
CA PHE A 235 2.24 5.37 16.76
C PHE A 235 2.74 4.52 17.95
N SER A 236 1.81 3.94 18.71
CA SER A 236 2.04 3.11 19.89
C SER A 236 2.79 1.84 19.50
N ARG A 237 3.78 1.43 20.28
CA ARG A 237 4.62 0.25 19.93
C ARG A 237 3.79 -1.05 19.86
N GLU A 238 2.65 -1.06 20.53
CA GLU A 238 1.68 -2.14 20.66
C GLU A 238 0.78 -2.26 19.42
N LEU A 239 0.69 -1.23 18.56
CA LEU A 239 -0.25 -1.20 17.43
C LEU A 239 0.02 -2.33 16.43
N ILE A 240 1.26 -2.48 15.97
CA ILE A 240 1.64 -3.54 15.02
C ILE A 240 1.41 -4.94 15.63
N PRO A 241 1.91 -5.26 16.83
CA PRO A 241 1.62 -6.55 17.48
C PRO A 241 0.12 -6.85 17.60
N ALA A 242 -0.70 -5.85 17.91
CA ALA A 242 -2.15 -6.03 18.02
C ALA A 242 -2.81 -6.30 16.66
N ILE A 243 -2.37 -5.62 15.59
CA ILE A 243 -2.83 -5.90 14.21
C ILE A 243 -2.44 -7.33 13.81
N VAL A 244 -1.18 -7.72 14.03
CA VAL A 244 -0.65 -9.06 13.71
C VAL A 244 -1.46 -10.15 14.41
N LYS A 245 -1.82 -9.95 15.69
CA LYS A 245 -2.61 -10.91 16.45
C LYS A 245 -3.96 -11.22 15.78
N GLU A 246 -4.58 -10.23 15.15
CA GLU A 246 -5.86 -10.43 14.45
C GLU A 246 -5.65 -11.00 13.05
N THR A 247 -4.69 -10.49 12.29
CA THR A 247 -4.51 -10.85 10.88
C THR A 247 -3.84 -12.21 10.69
N LYS A 248 -2.98 -12.67 11.62
CA LYS A 248 -2.29 -13.96 11.52
C LYS A 248 -3.24 -15.16 11.38
N LYS A 249 -4.47 -15.05 11.89
CA LYS A 249 -5.53 -16.08 11.78
C LYS A 249 -5.99 -16.33 10.33
N PHE A 250 -5.69 -15.41 9.42
CA PHE A 250 -6.08 -15.42 8.01
C PHE A 250 -4.94 -15.87 7.09
N LEU A 251 -3.75 -16.15 7.66
CA LEU A 251 -2.64 -16.81 6.99
C LEU A 251 -2.79 -18.32 7.19
N LYS A 252 -3.56 -18.96 6.31
CA LYS A 252 -3.65 -20.41 6.19
C LYS A 252 -2.78 -20.91 5.04
#